data_AF-A0AAU1AQH6-F1
#
_entry.id   AF-A0AAU1AQH6-F1
#
_cell.length_a   1.000
_cell.length_b   1.000
_cell.length_c   1.000
_cell.angle_alpha   90.00
_cell.angle_beta   90.00
_cell.angle_gamma   90.00
#
_symmetry.space_group_name_H-M   'P 1'
#
loop_
_entity.id
_entity.type
_entity.pdbx_description
1 polymer ?
#
loop_
_entity_poly.entity_id
_entity_poly.type
_entity_poly.pdbx_seq_one_letter_code
_entity_poly.pdbx_strand_id
1 'polypeptide(L)'
;MSAVSPARRREVIDALRRGAVPSAGLDLFAVGLDRFGAAIGADLDTVAAGGSVFKAVRGEYGSGKTFFTRWIAERAKRANLATAEVQVSENETPLHKLETVYRRLTERLTTSTFSASALRPVVDGWFYALEEDVLAAGDVAPDDTSALDRAVEGLLDQRLATVSRSAPAFAAALRGYRAATALGDSATADAVLAWLGGQPHVAAAARRVAGVRGDLDHFAALSFLQGLLAVLRDSGHPGLLLVLDEVETLQRVRSDARDKALNALRQLIDEVHSGRFPGLYLVITGTPAFYDGPQGVQRLAPLAQRLAVDFTTEPRFDNPRAVQIRLPGFSVDSLIELGGRVRDLYADGSAAPERVSALVDDAYLDALARAVAGGLGGKVGVAPRLFLKKLVGEVLDRVDQFPDFDPRQHYALTLATAELTDVERNAMSADEISLDL
;
A
#
# COMPACT_ATOMS: atom_id res chain seq x y z
N MET A 1 20.53 -6.65 18.36
CA MET A 1 20.02 -6.04 17.12
C MET A 1 20.79 -6.64 15.96
N SER A 2 20.11 -7.25 14.98
CA SER A 2 20.82 -7.75 13.78
C SER A 2 21.41 -6.56 13.02
N ALA A 3 22.69 -6.62 12.65
CA ALA A 3 23.33 -5.57 11.86
C ALA A 3 22.55 -5.32 10.56
N VAL A 4 22.26 -4.05 10.26
CA VAL A 4 21.54 -3.66 9.05
C VAL A 4 22.46 -3.85 7.84
N SER A 5 22.02 -4.57 6.81
CA SER A 5 22.87 -4.77 5.62
C SER A 5 23.16 -3.44 4.92
N PRO A 6 24.38 -3.21 4.38
CA PRO A 6 24.73 -1.98 3.68
C PRO A 6 23.81 -1.61 2.52
N ALA A 7 23.31 -2.61 1.76
CA ALA A 7 22.39 -2.39 0.64
C ALA A 7 21.04 -1.83 1.11
N ARG A 8 20.42 -2.46 2.12
CA ARG A 8 19.15 -2.00 2.72
C ARG A 8 19.26 -0.60 3.30
N ARG A 9 20.37 -0.29 3.97
CA ARG A 9 20.64 1.06 4.49
C ARG A 9 20.73 2.09 3.36
N ARG A 10 21.49 1.79 2.30
CA ARG A 10 21.64 2.68 1.14
C ARG A 10 20.29 2.98 0.46
N GLU A 11 19.46 1.95 0.26
CA GLU A 11 18.12 2.13 -0.32
C GLU A 11 17.26 3.11 0.50
N VAL A 12 17.27 2.97 1.82
CA VAL A 12 16.55 3.88 2.73
C VAL A 12 17.10 5.31 2.62
N ILE A 13 18.41 5.49 2.80
CA ILE A 13 19.04 6.82 2.78
C ILE A 13 18.83 7.51 1.41
N ASP A 14 18.97 6.79 0.30
CA ASP A 14 18.75 7.33 -1.04
C ASP A 14 17.30 7.76 -1.28
N ALA A 15 16.32 7.02 -0.75
CA ALA A 15 14.92 7.40 -0.85
C ALA A 15 14.62 8.66 -0.01
N LEU A 16 15.15 8.73 1.22
CA LEU A 16 15.01 9.89 2.09
C LEU A 16 15.69 11.14 1.51
N ARG A 17 16.86 10.98 0.87
CA ARG A 17 17.55 12.05 0.12
C ARG A 17 16.68 12.67 -0.97
N ARG A 18 15.81 11.87 -1.61
CA ARG A 18 14.84 12.34 -2.61
C ARG A 18 13.55 12.90 -2.01
N GLY A 19 13.36 12.79 -0.70
CA GLY A 19 12.08 13.09 -0.03
C GLY A 19 10.98 12.09 -0.41
N ALA A 20 11.35 10.83 -0.62
CA ALA A 20 10.42 9.73 -0.89
C ALA A 20 10.38 8.76 0.29
N VAL A 21 9.24 8.09 0.47
CA VAL A 21 9.15 6.97 1.41
C VAL A 21 9.83 5.74 0.77
N PRO A 22 10.79 5.08 1.46
CA PRO A 22 11.43 3.85 0.97
C PRO A 22 10.42 2.73 0.66
N SER A 23 10.79 1.82 -0.23
CA SER A 23 10.03 0.58 -0.53
C SER A 23 10.17 -0.48 0.55
N ALA A 24 11.32 -0.50 1.25
CA ALA A 24 11.64 -1.46 2.31
C ALA A 24 12.39 -0.75 3.45
N GLY A 25 12.56 -1.43 4.60
CA GLY A 25 13.36 -0.91 5.71
C GLY A 25 12.69 0.16 6.56
N LEU A 26 11.37 0.27 6.52
CA LEU A 26 10.60 1.26 7.30
C LEU A 26 10.78 1.06 8.82
N ASP A 27 10.98 -0.18 9.26
CA ASP A 27 11.25 -0.53 10.66
C ASP A 27 12.54 0.10 11.21
N LEU A 28 13.47 0.53 10.34
CA LEU A 28 14.72 1.14 10.77
C LEU A 28 14.54 2.54 11.37
N PHE A 29 13.45 3.23 11.01
CA PHE A 29 13.21 4.62 11.43
C PHE A 29 11.74 4.91 11.78
N ALA A 30 10.89 3.88 11.89
CA ALA A 30 9.49 4.04 12.28
C ALA A 30 9.33 4.57 13.70
N VAL A 31 8.75 5.77 13.85
CA VAL A 31 8.44 6.39 15.15
C VAL A 31 6.93 6.41 15.39
N GLY A 32 6.50 6.25 16.65
CA GLY A 32 5.10 6.40 17.07
C GLY A 32 4.11 5.32 16.59
N LEU A 33 4.57 4.27 15.89
CA LEU A 33 3.68 3.23 15.33
C LEU A 33 3.40 2.06 16.28
N ASP A 34 4.19 1.89 17.34
CA ASP A 34 4.10 0.72 18.23
C ASP A 34 2.72 0.57 18.86
N ARG A 35 2.04 1.68 19.14
CA ARG A 35 0.67 1.70 19.69
C ARG A 35 -0.37 1.00 18.80
N PHE A 36 -0.11 0.91 17.50
CA PHE A 36 -0.99 0.22 16.55
C PHE A 36 -0.61 -1.25 16.36
N GLY A 37 0.61 -1.65 16.76
CA GLY A 37 1.20 -2.95 16.45
C GLY A 37 0.34 -4.14 16.86
N ALA A 38 -0.24 -4.12 18.07
CA ALA A 38 -1.06 -5.21 18.57
C ALA A 38 -2.40 -5.36 17.81
N ALA A 39 -3.05 -4.24 17.48
CA ALA A 39 -4.32 -4.27 16.75
C ALA A 39 -4.13 -4.70 15.30
N ILE A 40 -3.10 -4.15 14.62
CA ILE A 40 -2.76 -4.56 13.25
C ILE A 40 -2.31 -6.02 13.20
N GLY A 41 -1.58 -6.51 14.21
CA GLY A 41 -1.24 -7.92 14.32
C GLY A 41 -2.48 -8.81 14.38
N ALA A 42 -3.44 -8.49 15.24
CA ALA A 42 -4.69 -9.25 15.35
C ALA A 42 -5.54 -9.20 14.06
N ASP A 43 -5.54 -8.07 13.36
CA ASP A 43 -6.21 -7.95 12.06
C ASP A 43 -5.55 -8.89 11.02
N LEU A 44 -4.21 -8.92 10.96
CA LEU A 44 -3.47 -9.80 10.07
C LEU A 44 -3.71 -11.28 10.40
N ASP A 45 -3.74 -11.65 11.67
CA ASP A 45 -4.05 -13.02 12.12
C ASP A 45 -5.47 -13.43 11.70
N THR A 46 -6.44 -12.52 11.84
CA THR A 46 -7.83 -12.73 11.40
C THR A 46 -7.91 -12.99 9.90
N VAL A 47 -7.18 -12.20 9.11
CA VAL A 47 -7.13 -12.33 7.66
C VAL A 47 -6.45 -13.63 7.25
N ALA A 48 -5.35 -14.01 7.91
CA ALA A 48 -4.65 -15.26 7.66
C ALA A 48 -5.50 -16.49 8.00
N ALA A 49 -6.37 -16.40 9.02
CA ALA A 49 -7.37 -17.42 9.35
C ALA A 49 -8.57 -17.46 8.38
N GLY A 50 -8.57 -16.60 7.37
CA GLY A 50 -9.59 -16.56 6.32
C GLY A 50 -10.74 -15.60 6.57
N GLY A 51 -10.67 -14.79 7.62
CA GLY A 51 -11.59 -13.67 7.85
C GLY A 51 -11.33 -12.50 6.88
N SER A 52 -12.19 -11.48 6.95
CA SER A 52 -12.05 -10.25 6.18
C SER A 52 -12.03 -9.06 7.14
N VAL A 53 -11.17 -8.07 6.89
CA VAL A 53 -11.01 -6.90 7.76
C VAL A 53 -11.05 -5.62 6.93
N PHE A 54 -11.72 -4.61 7.47
CA PHE A 54 -11.73 -3.26 6.90
C PHE A 54 -11.20 -2.23 7.90
N LYS A 55 -10.34 -1.31 7.45
CA LYS A 55 -9.88 -0.14 8.21
C LYS A 55 -9.83 1.13 7.37
N ALA A 56 -10.15 2.25 7.98
CA ALA A 56 -10.01 3.58 7.41
C ALA A 56 -8.93 4.37 8.17
N VAL A 57 -7.83 4.68 7.49
CA VAL A 57 -6.74 5.48 8.05
C VAL A 57 -7.03 6.94 7.77
N ARG A 58 -7.06 7.74 8.83
CA ARG A 58 -7.36 9.16 8.78
C ARG A 58 -6.19 9.96 9.31
N GLY A 59 -5.77 10.97 8.55
CA GLY A 59 -4.73 11.89 8.99
C GLY A 59 -4.53 13.03 8.01
N GLU A 60 -4.01 14.15 8.51
CA GLU A 60 -3.68 15.30 7.66
C GLU A 60 -2.65 14.93 6.60
N TYR A 61 -2.50 15.77 5.58
CA TYR A 61 -1.37 15.64 4.68
C TYR A 61 -0.05 15.74 5.48
N GLY A 62 0.92 14.89 5.17
CA GLY A 62 2.18 14.82 5.94
C GLY A 62 2.11 14.05 7.27
N SER A 63 0.93 13.60 7.73
CA SER A 63 0.79 12.78 8.96
C SER A 63 1.36 11.35 8.87
N GLY A 64 1.93 10.97 7.73
CA GLY A 64 2.51 9.65 7.54
C GLY A 64 1.52 8.55 7.14
N LYS A 65 0.37 8.89 6.53
CA LYS A 65 -0.60 7.88 6.00
C LYS A 65 0.06 6.83 5.11
N THR A 66 0.79 7.24 4.08
CA THR A 66 1.52 6.34 3.18
C THR A 66 2.62 5.55 3.90
N PHE A 67 3.29 6.16 4.87
CA PHE A 67 4.27 5.44 5.70
C PHE A 67 3.60 4.34 6.54
N PHE A 68 2.45 4.65 7.13
CA PHE A 68 1.67 3.74 7.95
C PHE A 68 1.13 2.56 7.13
N THR A 69 0.55 2.80 5.95
CA THR A 69 0.04 1.73 5.09
C THR A 69 1.15 0.81 4.60
N ARG A 70 2.31 1.36 4.23
CA ARG A 70 3.48 0.54 3.87
C ARG A 70 4.07 -0.20 5.06
N TRP A 71 4.01 0.35 6.27
CA TRP A 71 4.37 -0.37 7.48
C TRP A 71 3.42 -1.55 7.75
N ILE A 72 2.12 -1.40 7.50
CA ILE A 72 1.17 -2.53 7.52
C ILE A 72 1.56 -3.56 6.44
N ALA A 73 1.88 -3.10 5.22
CA ALA A 73 2.28 -3.99 4.12
C ALA A 73 3.54 -4.81 4.44
N GLU A 74 4.55 -4.21 5.06
CA GLU A 74 5.74 -4.93 5.55
C GLU A 74 5.39 -6.02 6.57
N ARG A 75 4.47 -5.75 7.51
CA ARG A 75 4.00 -6.76 8.46
C ARG A 75 3.18 -7.85 7.78
N ALA A 76 2.33 -7.48 6.82
CA ALA A 76 1.54 -8.41 6.02
C ALA A 76 2.45 -9.38 5.24
N LYS A 77 3.49 -8.88 4.58
CA LYS A 77 4.50 -9.71 3.88
C LYS A 77 5.25 -10.65 4.83
N ARG A 78 5.58 -10.20 6.06
CA ARG A 78 6.19 -11.06 7.08
C ARG A 78 5.26 -12.17 7.57
N ALA A 79 3.95 -11.93 7.54
CA ALA A 79 2.90 -12.93 7.76
C ALA A 79 2.54 -13.71 6.47
N ASN A 80 3.34 -13.58 5.42
CA ASN A 80 3.19 -14.22 4.10
C ASN A 80 1.97 -13.80 3.28
N LEU A 81 1.28 -12.71 3.63
CA LEU A 81 0.19 -12.15 2.81
C LEU A 81 0.77 -11.46 1.56
N ALA A 82 -0.01 -11.47 0.48
CA ALA A 82 0.23 -10.59 -0.64
C ALA A 82 -0.21 -9.16 -0.29
N THR A 83 0.34 -8.16 -0.99
CA THR A 83 0.00 -6.75 -0.75
C THR A 83 -0.12 -5.98 -2.06
N ALA A 84 -1.06 -5.04 -2.14
CA ALA A 84 -1.23 -4.11 -3.24
C ALA A 84 -1.64 -2.72 -2.74
N GLU A 85 -0.99 -1.68 -3.26
CA GLU A 85 -1.30 -0.27 -2.97
C GLU A 85 -1.81 0.39 -4.25
N VAL A 86 -3.03 0.90 -4.21
CA VAL A 86 -3.74 1.50 -5.34
C VAL A 86 -4.11 2.93 -4.99
N GLN A 87 -3.49 3.90 -5.67
CA GLN A 87 -3.84 5.31 -5.51
C GLN A 87 -5.13 5.62 -6.27
N VAL A 88 -6.10 6.19 -5.56
CA VAL A 88 -7.39 6.62 -6.13
C VAL A 88 -7.21 7.96 -6.84
N SER A 89 -7.72 8.06 -8.07
CA SER A 89 -7.68 9.29 -8.85
C SER A 89 -8.86 9.36 -9.82
N GLU A 90 -9.25 10.58 -10.24
CA GLU A 90 -10.37 10.76 -11.16
C GLU A 90 -10.11 10.14 -12.55
N ASN A 91 -8.89 10.34 -13.06
CA ASN A 91 -8.56 10.04 -14.44
C ASN A 91 -8.02 8.62 -14.63
N GLU A 92 -7.27 8.09 -13.67
CA GLU A 92 -6.61 6.78 -13.83
C GLU A 92 -7.29 5.66 -13.07
N THR A 93 -7.79 5.92 -11.86
CA THR A 93 -8.36 4.90 -10.98
C THR A 93 -9.65 5.39 -10.30
N PRO A 94 -10.70 5.69 -11.08
CA PRO A 94 -11.96 6.14 -10.50
C PRO A 94 -12.61 5.03 -9.68
N LEU A 95 -12.86 5.28 -8.39
CA LEU A 95 -13.34 4.26 -7.44
C LEU A 95 -14.70 3.64 -7.80
N HIS A 96 -15.51 4.32 -8.60
CA HIS A 96 -16.79 3.77 -9.10
C HIS A 96 -16.63 2.75 -10.23
N LYS A 97 -15.42 2.62 -10.82
CA LYS A 97 -15.07 1.62 -11.84
C LYS A 97 -14.16 0.56 -11.24
N LEU A 98 -14.76 -0.44 -10.59
CA LEU A 98 -14.00 -1.46 -9.85
C LEU A 98 -13.15 -2.34 -10.76
N GLU A 99 -13.48 -2.45 -12.05
CA GLU A 99 -12.63 -3.07 -13.07
C GLU A 99 -11.26 -2.37 -13.17
N THR A 100 -11.24 -1.05 -13.02
CA THR A 100 -10.00 -0.26 -13.03
C THR A 100 -9.21 -0.46 -11.73
N VAL A 101 -9.90 -0.49 -10.59
CA VAL A 101 -9.29 -0.74 -9.28
C VAL A 101 -8.65 -2.14 -9.24
N TYR A 102 -9.37 -3.15 -9.74
CA TYR A 102 -8.86 -4.51 -9.84
C TYR A 102 -7.64 -4.60 -10.76
N ARG A 103 -7.66 -3.93 -11.91
CA ARG A 103 -6.47 -3.84 -12.78
C ARG A 103 -5.27 -3.21 -12.08
N ARG A 104 -5.46 -2.09 -11.38
CA ARG A 104 -4.37 -1.45 -10.63
C ARG A 104 -3.87 -2.34 -9.48
N LEU A 105 -4.76 -3.08 -8.82
CA LEU A 105 -4.41 -4.05 -7.80
C LEU A 105 -3.49 -5.14 -8.36
N THR A 106 -3.82 -5.73 -9.51
CA THR A 106 -3.02 -6.80 -10.11
C THR A 106 -1.66 -6.29 -10.61
N GLU A 107 -1.61 -5.08 -11.18
CA GLU A 107 -0.37 -4.39 -11.58
C GLU A 107 0.54 -4.07 -10.38
N ARG A 108 -0.05 -3.79 -9.21
CA ARG A 108 0.67 -3.44 -7.97
C ARG A 108 0.80 -4.59 -6.99
N LEU A 109 0.36 -5.79 -7.37
CA LEU A 109 0.44 -6.97 -6.52
C LEU A 109 1.91 -7.33 -6.25
N THR A 110 2.25 -7.50 -4.98
CA THR A 110 3.58 -7.88 -4.50
C THR A 110 3.44 -8.97 -3.45
N THR A 111 4.49 -9.78 -3.29
CA THR A 111 4.62 -10.76 -2.21
C THR A 111 5.93 -10.53 -1.45
N SER A 112 6.27 -11.40 -0.51
CA SER A 112 7.60 -11.42 0.13
C SER A 112 8.71 -11.80 -0.87
N THR A 113 8.39 -12.62 -1.87
CA THR A 113 9.34 -13.14 -2.87
C THR A 113 9.37 -12.31 -4.14
N PHE A 114 8.22 -11.81 -4.59
CA PHE A 114 8.08 -11.13 -5.87
C PHE A 114 7.77 -9.65 -5.70
N SER A 115 8.49 -8.82 -6.47
CA SER A 115 8.19 -7.40 -6.64
C SER A 115 6.87 -7.18 -7.41
N ALA A 116 6.57 -5.93 -7.79
CA ALA A 116 5.31 -5.57 -8.44
C ALA A 116 5.03 -6.42 -9.69
N SER A 117 3.74 -6.54 -10.03
CA SER A 117 3.21 -7.44 -11.07
C SER A 117 3.35 -8.93 -10.74
N ALA A 118 3.18 -9.30 -9.47
CA ALA A 118 3.34 -10.67 -8.99
C ALA A 118 2.25 -11.67 -9.47
N LEU A 119 1.22 -11.24 -10.21
CA LEU A 119 0.13 -12.12 -10.65
C LEU A 119 0.63 -13.34 -11.41
N ARG A 120 1.55 -13.16 -12.38
CA ARG A 120 2.13 -14.27 -13.16
C ARG A 120 2.88 -15.26 -12.27
N PRO A 121 3.90 -14.84 -11.49
CA PRO A 121 4.59 -15.75 -10.57
C PRO A 121 3.68 -16.46 -9.57
N VAL A 122 2.63 -15.79 -9.07
CA VAL A 122 1.66 -16.41 -8.15
C VAL A 122 0.88 -17.52 -8.87
N VAL A 123 0.35 -17.23 -10.06
CA VAL A 123 -0.42 -18.21 -10.84
C VAL A 123 0.46 -19.38 -11.30
N ASP A 124 1.67 -19.11 -11.76
CA ASP A 124 2.63 -20.14 -12.17
C ASP A 124 3.06 -21.01 -10.99
N GLY A 125 3.38 -20.38 -9.84
CA GLY A 125 3.72 -21.09 -8.60
C GLY A 125 2.56 -21.92 -8.05
N TRP A 126 1.32 -21.47 -8.23
CA TRP A 126 0.14 -22.25 -7.88
C TRP A 126 0.04 -23.53 -8.70
N PHE A 127 0.20 -23.45 -10.03
CA PHE A 127 0.18 -24.65 -10.87
C PHE A 127 1.28 -25.64 -10.52
N TYR A 128 2.47 -25.14 -10.18
CA TYR A 128 3.56 -25.97 -9.69
C TYR A 128 3.18 -26.68 -8.37
N ALA A 129 2.58 -25.97 -7.42
CA ALA A 129 2.11 -26.57 -6.16
C ALA A 129 1.03 -27.65 -6.39
N LEU A 130 0.14 -27.46 -7.37
CA LEU A 130 -0.85 -28.48 -7.74
C LEU A 130 -0.20 -29.73 -8.34
N GLU A 131 0.87 -29.56 -9.12
CA GLU A 131 1.66 -30.67 -9.66
C GLU A 131 2.38 -31.44 -8.55
N GLU A 132 3.01 -30.73 -7.61
CA GLU A 132 3.64 -31.35 -6.42
C GLU A 132 2.62 -32.11 -5.56
N ASP A 133 1.43 -31.55 -5.32
CA ASP A 133 0.34 -32.21 -4.58
C ASP A 133 -0.06 -33.54 -5.24
N VAL A 134 -0.18 -33.58 -6.57
CA VAL A 134 -0.53 -34.79 -7.32
C VAL A 134 0.58 -35.84 -7.25
N LEU A 135 1.83 -35.42 -7.41
CA LEU A 135 2.98 -36.33 -7.31
C LEU A 135 3.13 -36.89 -5.89
N ALA A 136 2.88 -36.07 -4.86
CA ALA A 136 2.94 -36.47 -3.46
C ALA A 136 1.84 -37.47 -3.06
N ALA A 137 0.68 -37.45 -3.74
CA ALA A 137 -0.38 -38.44 -3.54
C ALA A 137 0.05 -39.86 -3.98
N GLY A 138 1.02 -39.96 -4.88
CA GLY A 138 1.59 -41.25 -5.34
C GLY A 138 0.71 -42.04 -6.30
N ASP A 139 -0.43 -41.48 -6.72
CA ASP A 139 -1.38 -42.11 -7.65
C ASP A 139 -0.91 -42.07 -9.11
N VAL A 140 0.10 -41.24 -9.42
CA VAL A 140 0.62 -41.02 -10.77
C VAL A 140 2.14 -41.09 -10.77
N ALA A 141 2.70 -41.82 -11.75
CA ALA A 141 4.14 -41.91 -11.92
C ALA A 141 4.71 -40.61 -12.53
N PRO A 142 5.84 -40.07 -12.03
CA PRO A 142 6.39 -38.80 -12.50
C PRO A 142 6.77 -38.76 -13.98
N ASP A 143 7.02 -39.93 -14.59
CA ASP A 143 7.38 -40.11 -15.98
C ASP A 143 6.16 -40.24 -16.92
N ASP A 144 4.95 -40.42 -16.38
CA ASP A 144 3.71 -40.39 -17.16
C ASP A 144 3.14 -38.97 -17.20
N THR A 145 3.70 -38.14 -18.07
CA THR A 145 3.27 -36.74 -18.27
C THR A 145 1.78 -36.62 -18.57
N SER A 146 1.22 -37.56 -19.34
CA SER A 146 -0.20 -37.51 -19.72
C SER A 146 -1.13 -37.84 -18.55
N ALA A 147 -0.77 -38.80 -17.69
CA ALA A 147 -1.53 -39.07 -16.47
C ALA A 147 -1.39 -37.92 -15.46
N LEU A 148 -0.20 -37.33 -15.35
CA LEU A 148 0.06 -36.19 -14.47
C LEU A 148 -0.78 -34.98 -14.86
N ASP A 149 -0.80 -34.63 -16.15
CA ASP A 149 -1.61 -33.52 -16.65
C ASP A 149 -3.09 -33.67 -16.31
N ARG A 150 -3.66 -34.86 -16.55
CA ARG A 150 -5.07 -35.17 -16.24
C ARG A 150 -5.36 -35.10 -14.74
N ALA A 151 -4.46 -35.62 -13.90
CA ALA A 151 -4.64 -35.60 -12.46
C ALA A 151 -4.57 -34.17 -11.90
N VAL A 152 -3.63 -33.36 -12.39
CA VAL A 152 -3.54 -31.94 -12.02
C VAL A 152 -4.73 -31.15 -12.57
N GLU A 153 -5.29 -31.49 -13.74
CA GLU A 153 -6.56 -30.91 -14.22
C GLU A 153 -7.73 -31.23 -13.28
N GLY A 154 -7.84 -32.48 -12.83
CA GLY A 154 -8.83 -32.88 -11.84
C GLY A 154 -8.68 -32.12 -10.52
N LEU A 155 -7.44 -31.97 -10.03
CA LEU A 155 -7.17 -31.20 -8.81
C LEU A 155 -7.48 -29.70 -9.00
N LEU A 156 -7.09 -29.12 -10.14
CA LEU A 156 -7.41 -27.74 -10.49
C LEU A 156 -8.93 -27.52 -10.48
N ASP A 157 -9.70 -28.44 -11.06
CA ASP A 157 -11.16 -28.37 -11.07
C ASP A 157 -11.76 -28.46 -9.66
N GLN A 158 -11.19 -29.30 -8.79
CA GLN A 158 -11.60 -29.40 -7.40
C GLN A 158 -11.33 -28.09 -6.64
N ARG A 159 -10.13 -27.50 -6.78
CA ARG A 159 -9.75 -26.24 -6.13
C ARG A 159 -10.59 -25.07 -6.65
N LEU A 160 -10.82 -25.02 -7.97
CA LEU A 160 -11.66 -24.00 -8.61
C LEU A 160 -13.16 -24.23 -8.45
N ALA A 161 -13.62 -25.33 -7.83
CA ALA A 161 -15.06 -25.60 -7.72
C ALA A 161 -15.80 -24.49 -6.96
N THR A 162 -15.18 -23.94 -5.91
CA THR A 162 -15.75 -22.82 -5.14
C THR A 162 -15.67 -21.51 -5.90
N VAL A 163 -14.55 -21.25 -6.56
CA VAL A 163 -14.35 -20.05 -7.40
C VAL A 163 -15.29 -20.05 -8.59
N SER A 164 -15.55 -21.19 -9.21
CA SER A 164 -16.41 -21.32 -10.38
C SER A 164 -17.87 -20.93 -10.09
N ARG A 165 -18.32 -21.03 -8.83
CA ARG A 165 -19.67 -20.62 -8.43
C ARG A 165 -19.85 -19.11 -8.41
N SER A 166 -18.81 -18.35 -8.05
CA SER A 166 -18.89 -16.89 -7.92
C SER A 166 -18.17 -16.14 -9.05
N ALA A 167 -17.18 -16.76 -9.68
CA ALA A 167 -16.30 -16.21 -10.72
C ALA A 167 -16.01 -17.24 -11.84
N PRO A 168 -17.03 -17.72 -12.57
CA PRO A 168 -16.87 -18.75 -13.59
C PRO A 168 -15.89 -18.34 -14.71
N ALA A 169 -15.91 -17.07 -15.12
CA ALA A 169 -15.02 -16.57 -16.17
C ALA A 169 -13.55 -16.51 -15.72
N PHE A 170 -13.30 -16.25 -14.43
CA PHE A 170 -11.96 -16.29 -13.83
C PHE A 170 -11.41 -17.73 -13.83
N ALA A 171 -12.22 -18.68 -13.39
CA ALA A 171 -11.85 -20.10 -13.40
C ALA A 171 -11.61 -20.63 -14.83
N ALA A 172 -12.46 -20.24 -15.80
CA ALA A 172 -12.27 -20.60 -17.20
C ALA A 172 -10.95 -20.06 -17.77
N ALA A 173 -10.62 -18.80 -17.46
CA ALA A 173 -9.36 -18.21 -17.89
C ALA A 173 -8.13 -18.89 -17.27
N LEU A 174 -8.17 -19.30 -16.01
CA LEU A 174 -7.06 -20.04 -15.41
C LEU A 174 -6.83 -21.40 -16.09
N ARG A 175 -7.90 -22.12 -16.44
CA ARG A 175 -7.80 -23.35 -17.24
C ARG A 175 -7.19 -23.08 -18.61
N GLY A 176 -7.70 -22.06 -19.30
CA GLY A 176 -7.20 -21.67 -20.62
C GLY A 176 -5.73 -21.24 -20.59
N TYR A 177 -5.31 -20.54 -19.54
CA TYR A 177 -3.93 -20.16 -19.32
C TYR A 177 -3.01 -21.36 -19.13
N ARG A 178 -3.42 -22.34 -18.30
CA ARG A 178 -2.65 -23.57 -18.10
C ARG A 178 -2.54 -24.38 -19.39
N ALA A 179 -3.65 -24.57 -20.12
CA ALA A 179 -3.66 -25.29 -21.38
C ALA A 179 -2.74 -24.63 -22.42
N ALA A 180 -2.77 -23.30 -22.54
CA ALA A 180 -1.87 -22.56 -23.42
C ALA A 180 -0.39 -22.73 -23.02
N THR A 181 -0.11 -22.74 -21.72
CA THR A 181 1.26 -22.95 -21.19
C THR A 181 1.76 -24.37 -21.48
N ALA A 182 0.93 -25.40 -21.28
CA ALA A 182 1.27 -26.79 -21.58
C ALA A 182 1.54 -27.03 -23.08
N LEU A 183 0.85 -26.29 -23.95
CA LEU A 183 1.06 -26.33 -25.40
C LEU A 183 2.24 -25.47 -25.90
N GLY A 184 2.90 -24.71 -25.01
CA GLY A 184 3.95 -23.76 -25.38
C GLY A 184 3.45 -22.54 -26.14
N ASP A 185 2.14 -22.26 -26.15
CA ASP A 185 1.55 -21.07 -26.76
C ASP A 185 1.64 -19.86 -25.81
N SER A 186 2.83 -19.28 -25.74
CA SER A 186 3.10 -18.12 -24.88
C SER A 186 2.21 -16.92 -25.22
N ALA A 187 1.85 -16.73 -26.48
CA ALA A 187 1.03 -15.59 -26.91
C ALA A 187 -0.39 -15.68 -26.35
N THR A 188 -1.01 -16.87 -26.41
CA THR A 188 -2.32 -17.09 -25.79
C THR A 188 -2.23 -17.01 -24.26
N ALA A 189 -1.20 -17.62 -23.65
CA ALA A 189 -1.01 -17.57 -22.20
C ALA A 189 -0.88 -16.12 -21.70
N ASP A 190 -0.03 -15.30 -22.32
CA ASP A 190 0.13 -13.88 -21.97
C ASP A 190 -1.17 -13.09 -22.12
N ALA A 191 -1.91 -13.32 -23.20
CA ALA A 191 -3.17 -12.62 -23.44
C ALA A 191 -4.25 -13.00 -22.42
N VAL A 192 -4.37 -14.28 -22.08
CA VAL A 192 -5.33 -14.76 -21.08
C VAL A 192 -4.97 -14.23 -19.70
N LEU A 193 -3.69 -14.20 -19.35
CA LEU A 193 -3.23 -13.67 -18.07
C LEU A 193 -3.40 -12.15 -17.97
N ALA A 194 -3.13 -11.41 -19.05
CA ALA A 194 -3.40 -9.99 -19.12
C ALA A 194 -4.90 -9.69 -18.89
N TRP A 195 -5.79 -10.52 -19.47
CA TRP A 195 -7.22 -10.40 -19.24
C TRP A 195 -7.64 -10.76 -17.81
N LEU A 196 -7.08 -11.83 -17.24
CA LEU A 196 -7.24 -12.17 -15.81
C LEU A 196 -6.78 -11.04 -14.91
N GLY A 197 -5.75 -10.30 -15.32
CA GLY A 197 -5.25 -9.10 -14.66
C GLY A 197 -6.14 -7.86 -14.84
N GLY A 198 -7.22 -7.92 -15.63
CA GLY A 198 -8.12 -6.80 -15.88
C GLY A 198 -7.64 -5.82 -16.96
N GLN A 199 -6.70 -6.21 -17.82
CA GLN A 199 -6.27 -5.35 -18.93
C GLN A 199 -7.43 -5.14 -19.93
N PRO A 200 -7.76 -3.89 -20.30
CA PRO A 200 -8.96 -3.60 -21.10
C PRO A 200 -8.81 -3.96 -22.58
N HIS A 201 -7.59 -4.07 -23.09
CA HIS A 201 -7.30 -4.22 -24.52
C HIS A 201 -6.69 -5.57 -24.84
N VAL A 202 -7.43 -6.65 -24.56
CA VAL A 202 -7.04 -8.02 -24.93
C VAL A 202 -7.84 -8.49 -26.15
N ALA A 203 -7.11 -9.00 -27.15
CA ALA A 203 -7.71 -9.49 -28.39
C ALA A 203 -8.78 -10.56 -28.10
N ALA A 204 -9.97 -10.39 -28.68
CA ALA A 204 -11.08 -11.34 -28.48
C ALA A 204 -10.76 -12.76 -28.97
N ALA A 205 -9.87 -12.88 -29.96
CA ALA A 205 -9.40 -14.18 -30.45
C ALA A 205 -8.66 -14.97 -29.36
N ALA A 206 -7.75 -14.33 -28.63
CA ALA A 206 -7.00 -14.96 -27.55
C ALA A 206 -7.91 -15.35 -26.37
N ARG A 207 -8.87 -14.48 -25.99
CA ARG A 207 -9.86 -14.79 -24.95
C ARG A 207 -10.75 -15.98 -25.30
N ARG A 208 -11.13 -16.11 -26.57
CA ARG A 208 -11.98 -17.21 -27.05
C ARG A 208 -11.31 -18.58 -26.89
N VAL A 209 -9.98 -18.66 -26.99
CA VAL A 209 -9.24 -19.91 -26.77
C VAL A 209 -9.43 -20.41 -25.33
N ALA A 210 -9.50 -19.51 -24.36
CA ALA A 210 -9.78 -19.84 -22.95
C ALA A 210 -11.28 -20.00 -22.62
N GLY A 211 -12.17 -19.96 -23.61
CA GLY A 211 -13.63 -20.05 -23.39
C GLY A 211 -14.23 -18.79 -22.75
N VAL A 212 -13.50 -17.68 -22.76
CA VAL A 212 -13.86 -16.43 -22.09
C VAL A 212 -14.49 -15.43 -23.06
N ARG A 213 -15.49 -14.67 -22.60
CA ARG A 213 -16.16 -13.62 -23.39
C ARG A 213 -16.36 -12.36 -22.56
N GLY A 214 -16.49 -11.23 -23.26
CA GLY A 214 -16.79 -9.93 -22.65
C GLY A 214 -15.58 -9.25 -22.01
N ASP A 215 -15.75 -7.96 -21.78
CA ASP A 215 -14.80 -7.14 -21.03
C ASP A 215 -15.11 -7.21 -19.54
N LEU A 216 -14.13 -6.88 -18.70
CA LEU A 216 -14.30 -6.86 -17.26
C LEU A 216 -15.16 -5.65 -16.86
N ASP A 217 -16.34 -5.90 -16.29
CA ASP A 217 -17.19 -4.87 -15.72
C ASP A 217 -17.01 -4.75 -14.19
N HIS A 218 -17.73 -3.79 -13.60
CA HIS A 218 -17.71 -3.53 -12.16
C HIS A 218 -18.06 -4.77 -11.30
N PHE A 219 -19.05 -5.58 -11.70
CA PHE A 219 -19.49 -6.73 -10.91
C PHE A 219 -18.54 -7.90 -11.07
N ALA A 220 -18.08 -8.15 -12.29
CA ALA A 220 -17.09 -9.17 -12.61
C ALA A 220 -15.77 -8.89 -11.88
N ALA A 221 -15.36 -7.63 -11.72
CA ALA A 221 -14.17 -7.25 -10.96
C ALA A 221 -14.21 -7.73 -9.51
N LEU A 222 -15.36 -7.64 -8.84
CA LEU A 222 -15.54 -8.16 -7.48
C LEU A 222 -15.43 -9.69 -7.43
N SER A 223 -16.04 -10.38 -8.40
CA SER A 223 -15.89 -11.84 -8.52
C SER A 223 -14.44 -12.24 -8.81
N PHE A 224 -13.71 -11.46 -9.59
CA PHE A 224 -12.30 -11.73 -9.89
C PHE A 224 -11.41 -11.53 -8.67
N LEU A 225 -11.71 -10.52 -7.83
CA LEU A 225 -11.02 -10.35 -6.56
C LEU A 225 -11.21 -11.59 -5.65
N GLN A 226 -12.39 -12.19 -5.60
CA GLN A 226 -12.58 -13.46 -4.88
C GLN A 226 -11.76 -14.60 -5.46
N GLY A 227 -11.73 -14.72 -6.79
CA GLY A 227 -10.92 -15.72 -7.48
C GLY A 227 -9.43 -15.55 -7.17
N LEU A 228 -8.93 -14.32 -7.19
CA LEU A 228 -7.55 -14.00 -6.83
C LEU A 228 -7.22 -14.35 -5.38
N LEU A 229 -8.12 -14.05 -4.43
CA LEU A 229 -7.93 -14.43 -3.02
C LEU A 229 -7.84 -15.95 -2.82
N ALA A 230 -8.64 -16.71 -3.56
CA ALA A 230 -8.59 -18.18 -3.53
C ALA A 230 -7.25 -18.70 -4.09
N VAL A 231 -6.82 -18.20 -5.24
CA VAL A 231 -5.53 -18.56 -5.84
C VAL A 231 -4.39 -18.20 -4.90
N LEU A 232 -4.38 -17.00 -4.32
CA LEU A 232 -3.36 -16.58 -3.36
C LEU A 232 -3.27 -17.55 -2.18
N ARG A 233 -4.41 -17.91 -1.57
CA ARG A 233 -4.46 -18.85 -0.44
C ARG A 233 -3.87 -20.21 -0.80
N ASP A 234 -4.27 -20.77 -1.94
CA ASP A 234 -3.78 -22.07 -2.38
C ASP A 234 -2.31 -22.01 -2.85
N SER A 235 -1.80 -20.81 -3.18
CA SER A 235 -0.37 -20.55 -3.47
C SER A 235 0.48 -20.31 -2.21
N GLY A 236 -0.08 -20.53 -1.01
CA GLY A 236 0.61 -20.33 0.25
C GLY A 236 0.55 -18.90 0.82
N HIS A 237 -0.12 -17.95 0.15
CA HIS A 237 -0.36 -16.60 0.65
C HIS A 237 -1.74 -16.53 1.33
N PRO A 238 -1.84 -16.56 2.67
CA PRO A 238 -3.11 -16.79 3.37
C PRO A 238 -4.13 -15.65 3.22
N GLY A 239 -3.71 -14.49 2.69
CA GLY A 239 -4.59 -13.37 2.39
C GLY A 239 -3.90 -12.26 1.57
N LEU A 240 -4.64 -11.16 1.37
CA LEU A 240 -4.24 -9.98 0.63
C LEU A 240 -4.52 -8.71 1.45
N LEU A 241 -3.50 -7.87 1.63
CA LEU A 241 -3.67 -6.48 2.01
C LEU A 241 -3.89 -5.62 0.76
N LEU A 242 -5.06 -5.01 0.65
CA LEU A 242 -5.37 -4.02 -0.38
C LEU A 242 -5.50 -2.64 0.25
N VAL A 243 -4.61 -1.72 -0.16
CA VAL A 243 -4.67 -0.31 0.24
C VAL A 243 -5.25 0.52 -0.90
N LEU A 244 -6.34 1.24 -0.64
CA LEU A 244 -6.85 2.31 -1.51
C LEU A 244 -6.38 3.64 -0.92
N ASP A 245 -5.29 4.16 -1.46
CA ASP A 245 -4.66 5.40 -0.98
C ASP A 245 -5.31 6.63 -1.61
N GLU A 246 -5.32 7.74 -0.87
CA GLU A 246 -5.82 9.05 -1.28
C GLU A 246 -7.32 9.09 -1.67
N VAL A 247 -8.20 8.44 -0.91
CA VAL A 247 -9.64 8.49 -1.22
C VAL A 247 -10.24 9.91 -1.05
N GLU A 248 -9.51 10.83 -0.38
CA GLU A 248 -9.90 12.23 -0.30
C GLU A 248 -9.94 12.96 -1.65
N THR A 249 -9.28 12.42 -2.69
CA THR A 249 -9.32 12.96 -4.05
C THR A 249 -10.73 13.00 -4.62
N LEU A 250 -11.64 12.15 -4.13
CA LEU A 250 -13.06 12.14 -4.49
C LEU A 250 -13.76 13.48 -4.24
N GLN A 251 -13.26 14.29 -3.30
CA GLN A 251 -13.77 15.64 -3.02
C GLN A 251 -13.55 16.63 -4.15
N ARG A 252 -12.68 16.32 -5.13
CA ARG A 252 -12.40 17.17 -6.30
C ARG A 252 -13.18 16.74 -7.55
N VAL A 253 -13.73 15.53 -7.55
CA VAL A 253 -14.46 14.93 -8.68
C VAL A 253 -15.86 15.53 -8.82
N ARG A 254 -16.43 15.58 -10.03
CA ARG A 254 -17.83 16.02 -10.26
C ARG A 254 -18.84 15.27 -9.38
N SER A 255 -19.92 15.96 -9.00
CA SER A 255 -20.90 15.49 -8.00
C SER A 255 -21.47 14.10 -8.31
N ASP A 256 -21.83 13.83 -9.56
CA ASP A 256 -22.42 12.56 -10.00
C ASP A 256 -21.44 11.38 -9.88
N ALA A 257 -20.19 11.58 -10.30
CA ALA A 257 -19.13 10.58 -10.19
C ALA A 257 -18.69 10.38 -8.72
N ARG A 258 -18.71 11.43 -7.92
CA ARG A 258 -18.47 11.38 -6.46
C ARG A 258 -19.53 10.55 -5.74
N ASP A 259 -20.81 10.76 -6.03
CA ASP A 259 -21.91 10.00 -5.42
C ASP A 259 -21.80 8.51 -5.75
N LYS A 260 -21.46 8.18 -7.01
CA LYS A 260 -21.18 6.80 -7.42
C LYS A 260 -19.97 6.21 -6.69
N ALA A 261 -18.89 6.98 -6.51
CA ALA A 261 -17.69 6.52 -5.83
C ALA A 261 -17.90 6.29 -4.33
N LEU A 262 -18.62 7.19 -3.65
CA LEU A 262 -18.99 7.02 -2.23
C LEU A 262 -19.91 5.80 -2.05
N ASN A 263 -20.85 5.59 -2.97
CA ASN A 263 -21.69 4.39 -2.95
C ASN A 263 -20.89 3.10 -3.21
N ALA A 264 -19.93 3.12 -4.16
CA ALA A 264 -19.04 1.99 -4.41
C ALA A 264 -18.19 1.66 -3.17
N LEU A 265 -17.68 2.67 -2.46
CA LEU A 265 -16.95 2.48 -1.20
C LEU A 265 -17.85 1.87 -0.13
N ARG A 266 -19.09 2.36 0.02
CA ARG A 266 -20.09 1.80 0.95
C ARG A 266 -20.38 0.33 0.67
N GLN A 267 -20.59 -0.01 -0.61
CA GLN A 267 -20.83 -1.38 -1.05
C GLN A 267 -19.61 -2.26 -0.75
N LEU A 268 -18.40 -1.80 -1.06
CA LEU A 268 -17.17 -2.56 -0.79
C LEU A 268 -16.99 -2.86 0.70
N ILE A 269 -17.28 -1.88 1.58
CA ILE A 269 -17.25 -2.08 3.04
C ILE A 269 -18.26 -3.15 3.48
N ASP A 270 -19.49 -3.11 2.95
CA ASP A 270 -20.51 -4.11 3.29
C ASP A 270 -20.12 -5.51 2.84
N GLU A 271 -19.51 -5.63 1.66
CA GLU A 271 -19.07 -6.91 1.12
C GLU A 271 -17.88 -7.49 1.91
N VAL A 272 -17.00 -6.62 2.45
CA VAL A 272 -15.98 -7.06 3.41
C VAL A 272 -16.63 -7.57 4.70
N HIS A 273 -17.56 -6.81 5.28
CA HIS A 273 -18.22 -7.22 6.53
C HIS A 273 -19.15 -8.43 6.38
N SER A 274 -19.73 -8.66 5.20
CA SER A 274 -20.54 -9.84 4.91
C SER A 274 -19.72 -11.12 4.72
N GLY A 275 -18.39 -11.01 4.68
CA GLY A 275 -17.48 -12.14 4.45
C GLY A 275 -17.38 -12.55 2.99
N ARG A 276 -17.77 -11.67 2.04
CA ARG A 276 -17.67 -11.96 0.60
C ARG A 276 -16.22 -12.18 0.14
N PHE A 277 -15.23 -11.62 0.84
CA PHE A 277 -13.82 -11.68 0.46
C PHE A 277 -12.93 -12.35 1.55
N PRO A 278 -13.02 -13.68 1.74
CA PRO A 278 -12.20 -14.38 2.72
C PRO A 278 -10.71 -14.13 2.49
N GLY A 279 -9.99 -13.70 3.53
CA GLY A 279 -8.56 -13.35 3.43
C GLY A 279 -8.29 -11.95 2.85
N LEU A 280 -9.27 -11.05 2.77
CA LEU A 280 -9.04 -9.66 2.38
C LEU A 280 -8.87 -8.74 3.60
N TYR A 281 -7.76 -8.02 3.65
CA TYR A 281 -7.58 -6.83 4.50
C TYR A 281 -7.67 -5.58 3.62
N LEU A 282 -8.81 -4.90 3.67
CA LEU A 282 -9.02 -3.65 2.94
C LEU A 282 -8.70 -2.45 3.84
N VAL A 283 -7.78 -1.60 3.39
CA VAL A 283 -7.45 -0.33 4.04
C VAL A 283 -7.73 0.82 3.09
N ILE A 284 -8.42 1.87 3.54
CA ILE A 284 -8.48 3.15 2.81
C ILE A 284 -7.71 4.23 3.56
N THR A 285 -7.19 5.23 2.86
CA THR A 285 -6.63 6.42 3.50
C THR A 285 -7.38 7.68 3.09
N GLY A 286 -7.52 8.62 4.04
CA GLY A 286 -8.25 9.86 3.83
C GLY A 286 -7.76 10.99 4.71
N THR A 287 -7.99 12.23 4.29
CA THR A 287 -7.87 13.41 5.17
C THR A 287 -9.07 13.55 6.10
N PRO A 288 -8.91 14.25 7.24
CA PRO A 288 -10.03 14.64 8.08
C PRO A 288 -11.21 15.29 7.34
N ALA A 289 -10.92 16.17 6.39
CA ALA A 289 -11.94 16.79 5.54
C ALA A 289 -12.76 15.77 4.73
N PHE A 290 -12.16 14.67 4.28
CA PHE A 290 -12.91 13.61 3.60
C PHE A 290 -13.89 12.88 4.53
N TYR A 291 -13.56 12.70 5.80
CA TYR A 291 -14.43 11.97 6.73
C TYR A 291 -15.53 12.85 7.34
N ASP A 292 -15.23 14.12 7.64
CA ASP A 292 -16.16 15.03 8.33
C ASP A 292 -16.82 16.05 7.41
N GLY A 293 -16.25 16.29 6.23
CA GLY A 293 -16.70 17.33 5.31
C GLY A 293 -17.97 16.93 4.55
N PRO A 294 -18.79 17.92 4.13
CA PRO A 294 -20.03 17.69 3.38
C PRO A 294 -19.79 17.14 1.98
N GLN A 295 -18.54 17.17 1.50
CA GLN A 295 -18.13 16.68 0.20
C GLN A 295 -17.44 15.32 0.24
N GLY A 296 -17.33 14.71 1.42
CA GLY A 296 -16.78 13.37 1.59
C GLY A 296 -17.81 12.40 2.14
N VAL A 297 -17.42 11.62 3.14
CA VAL A 297 -18.21 10.56 3.77
C VAL A 297 -19.57 11.03 4.27
N GLN A 298 -19.66 12.24 4.85
CA GLN A 298 -20.92 12.77 5.40
C GLN A 298 -22.00 13.01 4.32
N ARG A 299 -21.60 13.07 3.05
CA ARG A 299 -22.53 13.22 1.93
C ARG A 299 -23.46 12.02 1.76
N LEU A 300 -23.00 10.83 2.15
CA LEU A 300 -23.76 9.59 2.08
C LEU A 300 -23.96 9.02 3.49
N ALA A 301 -25.11 9.30 4.10
CA ALA A 301 -25.40 8.90 5.49
C ALA A 301 -25.14 7.41 5.81
N PRO A 302 -25.50 6.44 4.95
CA PRO A 302 -25.16 5.03 5.18
C PRO A 302 -23.65 4.75 5.26
N LEU A 303 -22.82 5.47 4.50
CA LEU A 303 -21.37 5.35 4.57
C LEU A 303 -20.84 5.99 5.85
N ALA A 304 -21.34 7.17 6.20
CA ALA A 304 -20.98 7.87 7.44
C ALA A 304 -21.25 7.01 8.69
N GLN A 305 -22.40 6.33 8.74
CA GLN A 305 -22.75 5.42 9.84
C GLN A 305 -21.77 4.25 9.98
N ARG A 306 -21.30 3.68 8.87
CA ARG A 306 -20.33 2.56 8.87
C ARG A 306 -18.94 2.99 9.31
N LEU A 307 -18.58 4.23 9.02
CA LEU A 307 -17.28 4.79 9.36
C LEU A 307 -17.30 5.51 10.70
N ALA A 308 -18.44 5.74 11.35
CA ALA A 308 -18.53 6.55 12.56
C ALA A 308 -17.60 6.03 13.69
N VAL A 309 -16.71 6.92 14.15
CA VAL A 309 -15.85 6.73 15.32
C VAL A 309 -15.78 8.06 16.07
N ASP A 310 -15.91 7.99 17.39
CA ASP A 310 -15.77 9.17 18.24
C ASP A 310 -14.30 9.51 18.47
N PHE A 311 -13.87 10.66 17.95
CA PHE A 311 -12.52 11.21 18.10
C PHE A 311 -12.49 12.49 18.97
N THR A 312 -13.55 12.76 19.74
CA THR A 312 -13.68 13.95 20.59
C THR A 312 -12.79 13.92 21.83
N THR A 313 -12.43 12.71 22.30
CA THR A 313 -11.54 12.52 23.45
C THR A 313 -10.06 12.65 23.07
N GLU A 314 -9.18 12.63 24.07
CA GLU A 314 -7.74 12.80 23.86
C GLU A 314 -7.15 11.75 22.89
N PRO A 315 -6.39 12.15 21.85
CA PRO A 315 -5.88 11.24 20.81
C PRO A 315 -4.97 10.09 21.27
N ARG A 316 -4.47 10.14 22.52
CA ARG A 316 -3.70 9.03 23.11
C ARG A 316 -4.57 7.84 23.51
N PHE A 317 -5.88 8.04 23.67
CA PHE A 317 -6.85 7.00 24.04
C PHE A 317 -7.68 6.50 22.85
N ASP A 318 -7.39 6.97 21.63
CA ASP A 318 -8.03 6.45 20.42
C ASP A 318 -7.88 4.94 20.33
N ASN A 319 -8.99 4.24 20.09
CA ASN A 319 -8.99 2.78 20.02
C ASN A 319 -8.46 2.29 18.65
N PRO A 320 -7.27 1.64 18.58
CA PRO A 320 -6.72 1.15 17.32
C PRO A 320 -7.56 0.02 16.68
N ARG A 321 -8.46 -0.61 17.45
CA ARG A 321 -9.38 -1.64 16.97
C ARG A 321 -10.61 -1.07 16.28
N ALA A 322 -10.87 0.24 16.38
CA ALA A 322 -12.01 0.87 15.72
C ALA A 322 -11.89 0.80 14.19
N VAL A 323 -13.01 1.07 13.48
CA VAL A 323 -13.03 1.08 12.01
C VAL A 323 -12.18 2.19 11.42
N GLN A 324 -12.09 3.34 12.10
CA GLN A 324 -11.16 4.42 11.76
C GLN A 324 -9.94 4.42 12.69
N ILE A 325 -8.75 4.66 12.13
CA ILE A 325 -7.50 4.89 12.84
C ILE A 325 -7.07 6.34 12.58
N ARG A 326 -6.97 7.14 13.64
CA ARG A 326 -6.43 8.51 13.58
C ARG A 326 -4.90 8.49 13.71
N LEU A 327 -4.21 8.92 12.67
CA LEU A 327 -2.79 9.20 12.71
C LEU A 327 -2.58 10.65 13.19
N PRO A 328 -1.89 10.85 14.32
CA PRO A 328 -1.51 12.19 14.72
C PRO A 328 -0.50 12.73 13.70
N GLY A 329 -0.56 14.03 13.42
CA GLY A 329 0.53 14.68 12.71
C GLY A 329 1.84 14.58 13.50
N PHE A 330 2.98 14.80 12.84
CA PHE A 330 4.26 14.85 13.53
C PHE A 330 4.31 16.05 14.48
N SER A 331 4.87 15.85 15.67
CA SER A 331 5.33 16.93 16.55
C SER A 331 6.82 17.22 16.30
N VAL A 332 7.32 18.33 16.85
CA VAL A 332 8.77 18.61 16.85
C VAL A 332 9.53 17.46 17.50
N ASP A 333 9.05 16.96 18.65
CA ASP A 333 9.68 15.83 19.35
C ASP A 333 9.71 14.56 18.49
N SER A 334 8.62 14.26 17.78
CA SER A 334 8.58 13.10 16.87
C SER A 334 9.52 13.26 15.67
N LEU A 335 9.75 14.48 15.19
CA LEU A 335 10.77 14.74 14.16
C LEU A 335 12.18 14.61 14.68
N ILE A 336 12.45 15.04 15.92
CA ILE A 336 13.77 14.88 16.53
C ILE A 336 14.07 13.39 16.69
N GLU A 337 13.11 12.60 17.19
CA GLU A 337 13.26 11.14 17.30
C GLU A 337 13.51 10.50 15.93
N LEU A 338 12.72 10.87 14.92
CA LEU A 338 12.87 10.40 13.55
C LEU A 338 14.24 10.79 12.95
N GLY A 339 14.66 12.04 13.15
CA GLY A 339 15.95 12.56 12.72
C GLY A 339 17.12 11.86 13.38
N GLY A 340 17.01 11.55 14.67
CA GLY A 340 18.00 10.77 15.42
C GLY A 340 18.17 9.38 14.83
N ARG A 341 17.08 8.64 14.62
CA ARG A 341 17.13 7.30 13.99
C ARG A 341 17.76 7.33 12.59
N VAL A 342 17.43 8.34 11.78
CA VAL A 342 17.99 8.48 10.43
C VAL A 342 19.46 8.89 10.46
N ARG A 343 19.86 9.79 11.36
CA ARG A 343 21.27 10.15 11.59
C ARG A 343 22.07 8.93 12.00
N ASP A 344 21.59 8.16 12.97
CA ASP A 344 22.30 6.99 13.48
C ASP A 344 22.41 5.91 12.40
N LEU A 345 21.34 5.69 11.63
CA LEU A 345 21.34 4.82 10.46
C LEU A 345 22.34 5.30 9.39
N TYR A 346 22.45 6.61 9.16
CA TYR A 346 23.41 7.19 8.22
C TYR A 346 24.85 7.00 8.70
N ALA A 347 25.12 7.36 9.96
CA ALA A 347 26.44 7.32 10.57
C ALA A 347 27.02 5.90 10.55
N ASP A 348 26.22 4.87 10.82
CA ASP A 348 26.61 3.46 10.73
C ASP A 348 27.16 3.04 9.34
N GLY A 349 26.86 3.82 8.29
CA GLY A 349 27.37 3.61 6.94
C GLY A 349 28.34 4.65 6.40
N SER A 350 28.67 5.66 7.19
CA SER A 350 29.53 6.78 6.82
C SER A 350 31.01 6.43 7.01
N ALA A 351 31.88 7.13 6.27
CA ALA A 351 33.33 7.04 6.48
C ALA A 351 33.80 7.82 7.72
N ALA A 352 32.97 8.73 8.23
CA ALA A 352 33.26 9.60 9.37
C ALA A 352 32.09 9.62 10.39
N PRO A 353 31.72 8.46 10.98
CA PRO A 353 30.56 8.34 11.88
C PRO A 353 30.61 9.29 13.08
N GLU A 354 31.79 9.41 13.71
CA GLU A 354 31.97 10.28 14.88
C GLU A 354 31.74 11.75 14.54
N ARG A 355 32.17 12.19 13.35
CA ARG A 355 31.95 13.55 12.88
C ARG A 355 30.47 13.83 12.64
N VAL A 356 29.77 12.89 12.01
CA VAL A 356 28.31 13.00 11.78
C VAL A 356 27.58 13.14 13.11
N SER A 357 27.85 12.27 14.08
CA SER A 357 27.21 12.32 15.40
C SER A 357 27.59 13.58 16.20
N ALA A 358 28.81 14.08 16.06
CA ALA A 358 29.26 15.28 16.78
C ALA A 358 28.67 16.58 16.20
N LEU A 359 28.63 16.72 14.86
CA LEU A 359 28.14 17.94 14.22
C LEU A 359 26.61 17.97 14.09
N VAL A 360 25.97 16.80 13.99
CA VAL A 360 24.51 16.66 13.88
C VAL A 360 23.95 16.03 15.16
N ASP A 361 24.27 16.65 16.30
CA ASP A 361 23.75 16.22 17.60
C ASP A 361 22.23 16.48 17.76
N ASP A 362 21.68 16.06 18.89
CA ASP A 362 20.23 16.21 19.17
C ASP A 362 19.80 17.69 19.24
N ALA A 363 20.69 18.60 19.61
CA ALA A 363 20.40 20.04 19.63
C ALA A 363 20.32 20.61 18.21
N TYR A 364 21.15 20.13 17.28
CA TYR A 364 21.03 20.48 15.86
C TYR A 364 19.73 19.93 15.27
N LEU A 365 19.36 18.69 15.59
CA LEU A 365 18.10 18.10 15.15
C LEU A 365 16.88 18.88 15.65
N ASP A 366 16.88 19.33 16.91
CA ASP A 366 15.86 20.23 17.46
C ASP A 366 15.80 21.55 16.69
N ALA A 367 16.95 22.20 16.48
CA ALA A 367 17.03 23.46 15.74
C ALA A 367 16.49 23.33 14.31
N LEU A 368 16.87 22.26 13.59
CA LEU A 368 16.39 21.99 12.24
C LEU A 368 14.89 21.68 12.23
N ALA A 369 14.39 20.87 13.16
CA ALA A 369 12.98 20.52 13.25
C ALA A 369 12.11 21.76 13.52
N ARG A 370 12.54 22.63 14.43
CA ARG A 370 11.88 23.92 14.72
C ARG A 370 11.95 24.87 13.55
N ALA A 371 13.08 24.94 12.84
CA ALA A 371 13.22 25.81 11.67
C ALA A 371 12.29 25.39 10.53
N VAL A 372 12.17 24.08 10.26
CA VAL A 372 11.22 23.54 9.27
C VAL A 372 9.77 23.78 9.72
N ALA A 373 9.45 23.59 11.00
CA ALA A 373 8.10 23.87 11.52
C ALA A 373 7.74 25.36 11.47
N GLY A 374 8.70 26.24 11.81
CA GLY A 374 8.51 27.69 11.80
C GLY A 374 8.38 28.28 10.39
N GLY A 375 9.14 27.76 9.42
CA GLY A 375 9.04 28.16 8.02
C GLY A 375 7.72 27.78 7.34
N LEU A 376 6.91 26.93 7.97
CA LEU A 376 5.57 26.53 7.53
C LEU A 376 4.44 27.17 8.38
N GLY A 377 4.69 28.33 9.00
CA GLY A 377 3.67 29.09 9.73
C GLY A 377 3.23 28.44 11.05
N GLY A 378 4.03 27.53 11.63
CA GLY A 378 3.75 26.91 12.91
C GLY A 378 2.50 26.02 12.98
N LYS A 379 1.87 25.70 11.84
CA LYS A 379 0.66 24.85 11.78
C LYS A 379 0.80 23.61 10.87
N VAL A 380 0.15 22.56 11.38
CA VAL A 380 -0.22 21.25 10.81
C VAL A 380 0.90 20.23 10.61
N GLY A 381 1.21 19.45 11.66
CA GLY A 381 1.77 18.09 11.57
C GLY A 381 3.07 17.97 10.76
N VAL A 382 4.18 18.40 11.36
CA VAL A 382 5.45 18.83 10.74
C VAL A 382 5.88 17.98 9.54
N ALA A 383 6.10 18.62 8.38
CA ALA A 383 6.45 17.99 7.10
C ALA A 383 7.67 17.04 7.20
N PRO A 384 7.45 15.73 7.47
CA PRO A 384 8.56 14.83 7.79
C PRO A 384 9.40 14.56 6.54
N ARG A 385 8.73 14.56 5.38
CA ARG A 385 9.35 14.45 4.05
C ARG A 385 10.39 15.54 3.81
N LEU A 386 10.01 16.80 4.06
CA LEU A 386 10.88 17.94 3.84
C LEU A 386 12.03 17.96 4.85
N PHE A 387 11.71 17.74 6.13
CA PHE A 387 12.71 17.62 7.19
C PHE A 387 13.77 16.56 6.86
N LEU A 388 13.35 15.34 6.51
CA LEU A 388 14.26 14.24 6.14
C LEU A 388 15.07 14.55 4.88
N LYS A 389 14.43 15.16 3.87
CA LYS A 389 15.13 15.56 2.63
C LYS A 389 16.26 16.55 2.93
N LYS A 390 16.01 17.56 3.76
CA LYS A 390 17.02 18.55 4.17
C LYS A 390 18.09 17.92 5.06
N LEU A 391 17.68 17.13 6.06
CA LEU A 391 18.60 16.44 6.96
C LEU A 391 19.58 15.54 6.19
N VAL A 392 19.08 14.70 5.28
CA VAL A 392 19.94 13.77 4.54
C VAL A 392 20.75 14.50 3.47
N GLY A 393 20.08 15.16 2.53
CA GLY A 393 20.71 15.70 1.32
C GLY A 393 21.53 16.97 1.55
N GLU A 394 21.11 17.83 2.46
CA GLU A 394 21.72 19.16 2.65
C GLU A 394 22.66 19.24 3.86
N VAL A 395 22.51 18.31 4.81
CA VAL A 395 23.27 18.30 6.07
C VAL A 395 24.18 17.06 6.15
N LEU A 396 23.62 15.86 6.31
CA LEU A 396 24.40 14.64 6.56
C LEU A 396 25.40 14.35 5.43
N ASP A 397 24.93 14.44 4.18
CA ASP A 397 25.79 14.25 3.01
C ASP A 397 26.96 15.24 2.94
N ARG A 398 26.74 16.49 3.32
CA ARG A 398 27.79 17.51 3.29
C ARG A 398 28.76 17.36 4.47
N VAL A 399 28.26 16.98 5.64
CA VAL A 399 29.10 16.69 6.81
C VAL A 399 30.04 15.50 6.53
N ASP A 400 29.54 14.48 5.83
CA ASP A 400 30.32 13.28 5.46
C ASP A 400 31.34 13.57 4.33
N GLN A 401 30.97 14.40 3.34
CA GLN A 401 31.82 14.68 2.18
C GLN A 401 32.87 15.77 2.40
N PHE A 402 32.57 16.79 3.21
CA PHE A 402 33.38 18.00 3.34
C PHE A 402 33.92 18.16 4.76
N PRO A 403 35.24 17.92 5.00
CA PRO A 403 35.84 17.99 6.34
C PRO A 403 35.76 19.35 7.04
N ASP A 404 35.56 20.43 6.29
CA ASP A 404 35.43 21.81 6.75
C ASP A 404 33.98 22.28 6.90
N PHE A 405 33.01 21.51 6.43
CA PHE A 405 31.60 21.87 6.52
C PHE A 405 31.04 21.67 7.93
N ASP A 406 30.79 22.77 8.64
CA ASP A 406 29.94 22.85 9.83
C ASP A 406 28.52 23.32 9.46
N PRO A 407 27.47 22.49 9.67
CA PRO A 407 26.11 22.85 9.30
C PRO A 407 25.52 24.00 10.13
N ARG A 408 26.09 24.36 11.29
CA ARG A 408 25.65 25.52 12.08
C ARG A 408 26.17 26.85 11.51
N GLN A 409 27.27 26.81 10.78
CA GLN A 409 27.92 28.00 10.23
C GLN A 409 27.63 28.16 8.73
N HIS A 410 27.58 27.05 7.99
CA HIS A 410 27.59 27.06 6.54
C HIS A 410 26.25 26.69 5.90
N TYR A 411 25.26 26.25 6.67
CA TYR A 411 23.94 25.90 6.15
C TYR A 411 22.86 26.82 6.71
N ALA A 412 22.23 27.59 5.82
CA ALA A 412 21.02 28.33 6.10
C ALA A 412 19.83 27.58 5.49
N LEU A 413 18.82 27.25 6.32
CA LEU A 413 17.61 26.60 5.84
C LEU A 413 16.88 27.52 4.86
N THR A 414 16.76 27.09 3.62
CA THR A 414 15.94 27.73 2.59
C THR A 414 14.80 26.80 2.19
N LEU A 415 13.58 27.34 2.20
CA LEU A 415 12.37 26.63 1.76
C LEU A 415 11.94 27.22 0.41
N ALA A 416 12.32 26.58 -0.68
CA ALA A 416 11.90 27.03 -2.01
C ALA A 416 10.51 26.48 -2.35
N THR A 417 9.64 27.30 -2.95
CA THR A 417 8.26 26.94 -3.33
C THR A 417 8.18 25.69 -4.23
N ALA A 418 9.23 25.43 -5.02
CA ALA A 418 9.35 24.26 -5.89
C ALA A 418 9.63 22.95 -5.14
N GLU A 419 10.12 23.01 -3.91
CA GLU A 419 10.40 21.83 -3.08
C GLU A 419 9.18 21.36 -2.29
N LEU A 420 8.15 22.21 -2.23
CA LEU A 420 6.91 22.00 -1.51
C LEU A 420 5.90 21.31 -2.42
N THR A 421 5.24 20.31 -1.87
CA THR A 421 3.97 19.82 -2.38
C THR A 421 2.93 20.93 -2.35
N ASP A 422 1.88 20.83 -3.17
CA ASP A 422 0.80 21.83 -3.16
C ASP A 422 0.18 22.01 -1.77
N VAL A 423 0.18 20.95 -0.96
CA VAL A 423 -0.29 21.01 0.43
C VAL A 423 0.66 21.83 1.31
N GLU A 424 1.95 21.52 1.28
CA GLU A 424 2.96 22.28 2.05
C GLU A 424 3.01 23.75 1.59
N ARG A 425 2.78 24.02 0.31
CA ARG A 425 2.68 25.38 -0.24
C ARG A 425 1.47 26.13 0.31
N ASN A 426 0.30 25.49 0.35
CA ASN A 426 -0.92 26.10 0.91
C ASN A 426 -0.80 26.37 2.41
N ALA A 427 0.01 25.57 3.15
CA ALA A 427 0.32 25.84 4.55
C ALA A 427 1.20 27.09 4.73
N MET A 428 2.09 27.37 3.77
CA MET A 428 2.91 28.59 3.79
C MET A 428 2.12 29.87 3.45
N SER A 429 1.07 29.79 2.63
CA SER A 429 0.34 30.98 2.13
C SER A 429 -0.82 31.44 3.02
N ALA A 430 -1.14 30.72 4.11
CA ALA A 430 -2.35 30.98 4.89
C ALA A 430 -2.30 32.24 5.79
N ASP A 431 -1.18 32.97 5.82
CA ASP A 431 -0.99 34.20 6.63
C ASP A 431 -0.97 35.52 5.84
N GLU A 432 -1.44 35.55 4.59
CA GLU A 432 -1.85 36.82 3.95
C GLU A 432 -3.38 37.00 4.02
N ILE A 433 -3.90 37.25 5.23
CA ILE A 433 -5.14 38.01 5.38
C ILE A 433 -4.78 39.28 6.15
N SER A 434 -4.74 40.38 5.41
CA SER A 434 -4.61 41.75 5.92
C SER A 434 -5.61 42.01 7.04
N LEU A 435 -5.10 42.25 8.23
CA LEU A 435 -5.81 43.03 9.24
C LEU A 435 -5.33 44.47 9.08
N ASP A 436 -6.25 45.36 8.71
CA ASP A 436 -6.06 46.80 8.78
C ASP A 436 -5.53 47.17 10.17
N LEU A 437 -4.38 47.81 10.20
CA LEU A 437 -3.98 48.72 11.27
C LEU A 437 -3.82 50.12 10.69
#